data_AF-A0A533VX44-F1
#
_entry.id   AF-A0A533VX44-F1
#
_cell.length_a   1.000
_cell.length_b   1.000
_cell.length_c   1.000
_cell.angle_alpha   90.00
_cell.angle_beta   90.00
_cell.angle_gamma   90.00
#
_symmetry.space_group_name_H-M   'P 1'
#
loop_
_entity.id
_entity.type
_entity.pdbx_description
1 polymer ?
#
loop_
_entity_poly.entity_id
_entity_poly.type
_entity_poly.pdbx_seq_one_letter_code
_entity_poly.pdbx_strand_id
1 'polypeptide(L)'
;MNTKNLLLFASILLTMVFASLTAYEYNQIGNLNAQLQSRTPTTQCIRTGEGYAFYVRVVADGTNTPISGAKANAISYTTCASGTTEWGSSMTTMTPENGTVALPVSTIDGYNIIIAYQGASYSVGDVFIAPVQITTATLSIPSGNVTVAHSAPAPT
;
A
#
# COMPACT_ATOMS: atom_id res chain seq x y z
N MET A 1 -63.16 41.95 -19.43
CA MET A 1 -61.78 41.68 -18.94
C MET A 1 -60.85 41.66 -20.14
N ASN A 2 -59.79 42.50 -20.16
CA ASN A 2 -58.95 42.71 -21.34
C ASN A 2 -58.02 41.50 -21.54
N THR A 3 -58.21 40.73 -22.61
CA THR A 3 -57.45 39.50 -22.92
C THR A 3 -55.94 39.73 -23.00
N LYS A 4 -55.49 40.96 -23.32
CA LYS A 4 -54.08 41.36 -23.25
C LYS A 4 -53.51 41.29 -21.83
N ASN A 5 -54.27 41.69 -20.82
CA ASN A 5 -53.82 41.66 -19.43
C ASN A 5 -53.75 40.22 -18.92
N LEU A 6 -54.69 39.35 -19.33
CA LEU A 6 -54.70 37.93 -18.94
C LEU A 6 -53.48 37.18 -19.51
N LEU A 7 -53.13 37.42 -20.78
CA LEU A 7 -51.95 36.83 -21.43
C LEU A 7 -50.64 37.31 -20.78
N LEU A 8 -50.57 38.58 -20.39
CA LEU A 8 -49.42 39.14 -19.65
C LEU A 8 -49.24 38.46 -18.28
N PHE A 9 -50.32 38.31 -17.50
CA PHE A 9 -50.25 37.61 -16.21
C PHE A 9 -49.84 36.15 -16.34
N ALA A 10 -50.38 35.43 -17.33
CA ALA A 10 -50.02 34.04 -17.59
C ALA A 10 -48.54 33.89 -17.99
N SER A 11 -48.03 34.81 -18.82
CA SER A 11 -46.63 34.81 -19.25
C SER A 11 -45.67 35.06 -18.09
N ILE A 12 -46.02 35.97 -17.18
CA ILE A 12 -45.21 36.29 -15.99
C ILE A 12 -45.18 35.12 -15.00
N LEU A 13 -46.33 34.47 -14.75
CA LEU A 13 -46.38 33.28 -13.90
C LEU A 13 -45.53 32.15 -14.48
N LEU A 14 -45.61 31.93 -15.80
CA LEU A 14 -44.86 30.89 -16.48
C LEU A 14 -43.33 31.14 -16.40
N THR A 15 -42.87 32.38 -16.59
CA THR A 15 -41.45 32.71 -16.47
C THR A 15 -40.93 32.58 -15.04
N MET A 16 -41.71 32.92 -14.01
CA MET A 16 -41.34 32.69 -12.62
C MET A 16 -41.20 31.19 -12.29
N VAL A 17 -42.08 30.35 -12.84
CA VAL A 17 -42.02 28.89 -12.64
C VAL A 17 -40.77 28.31 -13.30
N PHE A 18 -40.46 28.69 -14.55
CA PHE A 18 -39.25 28.21 -15.21
C PHE A 18 -37.97 28.74 -14.54
N ALA A 19 -37.95 29.99 -14.07
CA ALA A 19 -36.80 30.55 -13.36
C ALA A 19 -36.55 29.89 -11.99
N SER A 20 -37.63 29.52 -11.28
CA SER A 20 -37.50 28.82 -10.00
C SER A 20 -37.06 27.37 -10.20
N LEU A 21 -37.51 26.70 -11.27
CA LEU A 21 -37.07 25.35 -11.60
C LEU A 21 -35.57 25.30 -11.99
N THR A 22 -35.11 26.24 -12.82
CA THR A 22 -33.68 26.30 -13.19
C THR A 22 -32.78 26.66 -12.02
N ALA A 23 -33.22 27.55 -11.11
CA ALA A 23 -32.51 27.85 -9.88
C ALA A 23 -32.45 26.64 -8.93
N TYR A 24 -33.50 25.85 -8.87
CA TYR A 24 -33.55 24.62 -8.08
C TYR A 24 -32.59 23.54 -8.62
N GLU A 25 -32.60 23.31 -9.93
CA GLU A 25 -31.68 22.38 -10.59
C GLU A 25 -30.22 22.81 -10.44
N TYR A 26 -29.93 24.11 -10.59
CA TYR A 26 -28.59 24.66 -10.38
C TYR A 26 -28.09 24.42 -8.95
N ASN A 27 -28.94 24.64 -7.95
CA ASN A 27 -28.60 24.37 -6.55
C ASN A 27 -28.39 22.87 -6.27
N GLN A 28 -29.17 21.98 -6.89
CA GLN A 28 -28.98 20.54 -6.76
C GLN A 28 -27.63 20.09 -7.34
N ILE A 29 -27.26 20.57 -8.54
CA ILE A 29 -25.97 20.26 -9.18
C ILE A 29 -24.81 20.82 -8.35
N GLY A 30 -24.93 22.05 -7.86
CA GLY A 30 -23.93 22.67 -6.98
C GLY A 30 -23.68 21.85 -5.71
N ASN A 31 -24.75 21.34 -5.09
CA ASN A 31 -24.65 20.55 -3.87
C ASN A 31 -24.05 19.16 -4.13
N LEU A 32 -24.38 18.52 -5.25
CA LEU A 32 -23.78 17.24 -5.66
C LEU A 32 -22.28 17.39 -5.94
N ASN A 33 -21.87 18.44 -6.65
CA ASN A 33 -20.46 18.73 -6.90
C ASN A 33 -19.69 19.04 -5.61
N ALA A 34 -20.31 19.78 -4.68
CA ALA A 34 -19.72 20.04 -3.37
C ALA A 34 -19.55 18.74 -2.56
N GLN A 35 -20.51 17.82 -2.61
CA GLN A 35 -20.41 16.50 -1.96
C GLN A 35 -19.37 15.58 -2.61
N LEU A 36 -19.22 15.62 -3.93
CA LEU A 36 -18.18 14.87 -4.64
C LEU A 36 -16.77 15.41 -4.34
N GLN A 37 -16.63 16.72 -4.18
CA GLN A 37 -15.38 17.37 -3.78
C GLN A 37 -15.07 17.23 -2.29
N SER A 38 -16.09 17.11 -1.42
CA SER A 38 -15.90 16.92 0.02
C SER A 38 -15.63 15.47 0.41
N ARG A 39 -15.63 14.53 -0.55
CA ARG A 39 -15.29 13.14 -0.28
C ARG A 39 -13.79 13.08 0.00
N THR A 40 -13.42 13.27 1.26
CA THR A 40 -12.07 13.04 1.74
C THR A 40 -11.65 11.64 1.29
N PRO A 41 -10.59 11.48 0.49
CA PRO A 41 -10.11 10.15 0.17
C PRO A 41 -9.79 9.47 1.48
N THR A 42 -10.50 8.40 1.78
CA THR A 42 -10.19 7.57 2.94
C THR A 42 -8.82 6.96 2.69
N THR A 43 -7.82 7.40 3.44
CA THR A 43 -6.48 6.78 3.48
C THR A 43 -6.61 5.42 4.16
N GLN A 44 -7.25 4.48 3.49
CA GLN A 44 -7.35 3.12 3.98
C GLN A 44 -6.21 2.32 3.37
N CYS A 45 -5.25 1.98 4.22
CA CYS A 45 -4.18 1.08 3.86
C CYS A 45 -4.65 -0.35 4.10
N ILE A 46 -4.53 -1.18 3.08
CA ILE A 46 -4.84 -2.60 3.23
C ILE A 46 -3.70 -3.19 4.04
N ARG A 47 -4.06 -3.92 5.09
CA ARG A 47 -3.14 -4.67 5.93
C ARG A 47 -3.45 -6.13 5.68
N THR A 48 -2.59 -6.85 4.96
CA THR A 48 -2.86 -8.23 4.50
C THR A 48 -2.88 -9.29 5.63
N GLY A 49 -2.80 -8.88 6.89
CA GLY A 49 -2.71 -9.78 8.05
C GLY A 49 -1.27 -10.10 8.41
N GLU A 50 -1.05 -10.58 9.63
CA GLU A 50 0.30 -10.97 10.08
C GLU A 50 0.69 -12.31 9.42
N GLY A 51 1.89 -12.37 8.83
CA GLY A 51 2.52 -13.64 8.51
C GLY A 51 2.80 -14.48 9.77
N TYR A 52 3.21 -15.72 9.60
CA TYR A 52 3.63 -16.53 10.74
C TYR A 52 5.07 -16.18 11.18
N ALA A 53 5.98 -16.10 10.22
CA ALA A 53 7.37 -15.68 10.44
C ALA A 53 7.97 -15.13 9.14
N PHE A 54 8.96 -14.24 9.27
CA PHE A 54 9.71 -13.72 8.13
C PHE A 54 11.21 -13.82 8.35
N TYR A 55 11.91 -14.46 7.40
CA TYR A 55 13.34 -14.66 7.46
C TYR A 55 14.04 -14.10 6.22
N VAL A 56 15.23 -13.55 6.45
CA VAL A 56 16.18 -13.22 5.40
C VAL A 56 17.40 -14.11 5.58
N ARG A 57 17.71 -14.90 4.54
CA ARG A 57 18.85 -15.80 4.51
C ARG A 57 19.86 -15.30 3.49
N VAL A 58 21.12 -15.20 3.90
CA VAL A 58 22.22 -14.78 3.01
C VAL A 58 23.17 -15.96 2.83
N VAL A 59 23.45 -16.30 1.57
CA VAL A 59 24.30 -17.43 1.21
C VAL A 59 25.32 -17.09 0.13
N ALA A 60 26.37 -17.90 0.05
CA ALA A 60 27.29 -17.90 -1.07
C ALA A 60 26.68 -18.61 -2.29
N ASP A 61 26.93 -18.07 -3.48
CA ASP A 61 26.54 -18.65 -4.76
C ASP A 61 27.09 -20.08 -4.93
N GLY A 62 26.30 -20.95 -5.54
CA GLY A 62 26.70 -22.30 -5.93
C GLY A 62 26.80 -23.32 -4.79
N THR A 63 27.11 -22.88 -3.56
CA THR A 63 27.24 -23.79 -2.40
C THR A 63 26.08 -23.70 -1.42
N ASN A 64 25.26 -22.64 -1.48
CA ASN A 64 24.24 -22.34 -0.47
C ASN A 64 24.79 -22.27 0.96
N THR A 65 26.10 -22.04 1.11
CA THR A 65 26.75 -21.90 2.42
C THR A 65 26.30 -20.60 3.05
N PRO A 66 25.87 -20.60 4.33
CA PRO A 66 25.48 -19.38 5.01
C PRO A 66 26.61 -18.36 5.10
N ILE A 67 26.27 -17.08 4.93
CA ILE A 67 27.18 -15.96 5.11
C ILE A 67 26.84 -15.24 6.42
N SER A 68 27.80 -15.20 7.33
CA SER A 68 27.73 -14.42 8.56
C SER A 68 28.31 -13.01 8.39
N GLY A 69 27.83 -12.05 9.18
CA GLY A 69 28.35 -10.68 9.22
C GLY A 69 27.87 -9.77 8.08
N ALA A 70 27.03 -10.26 7.17
CA ALA A 70 26.28 -9.40 6.24
C ALA A 70 25.26 -8.56 7.02
N LYS A 71 25.27 -7.25 6.77
CA LYS A 71 24.39 -6.28 7.44
C LYS A 71 23.07 -6.18 6.68
N ALA A 72 21.99 -6.61 7.30
CA ALA A 72 20.64 -6.47 6.79
C ALA A 72 20.00 -5.18 7.29
N ASN A 73 19.58 -4.32 6.36
CA ASN A 73 18.73 -3.16 6.61
C ASN A 73 17.36 -3.47 6.00
N ALA A 74 16.32 -3.47 6.82
CA ALA A 74 14.96 -3.75 6.38
C ALA A 74 14.04 -2.63 6.82
N ILE A 75 13.09 -2.23 5.99
CA ILE A 75 12.04 -1.29 6.34
C ILE A 75 10.70 -1.82 5.83
N SER A 76 9.72 -1.94 6.71
CA SER A 76 8.38 -2.37 6.34
C SER A 76 7.63 -1.23 5.64
N TYR A 77 6.77 -1.53 4.68
CA TYR A 77 5.91 -0.54 4.03
C TYR A 77 4.57 -1.14 3.58
N THR A 78 3.50 -0.33 3.59
CA THR A 78 2.20 -0.68 3.00
C THR A 78 1.80 0.38 1.99
N THR A 79 1.21 -0.05 0.87
CA THR A 79 0.66 0.85 -0.13
C THR A 79 -0.84 0.99 0.10
N CYS A 80 -1.29 2.21 0.33
CA CYS A 80 -2.69 2.50 0.61
C CYS A 80 -3.49 2.61 -0.69
N ALA A 81 -4.82 2.43 -0.60
CA ALA A 81 -5.70 2.54 -1.76
C ALA A 81 -5.65 3.92 -2.45
N SER A 82 -5.21 4.95 -1.73
CA SER A 82 -4.91 6.30 -2.24
C SER A 82 -3.66 6.38 -3.11
N GLY A 83 -2.86 5.32 -3.21
CA GLY A 83 -1.56 5.31 -3.91
C GLY A 83 -0.38 5.84 -3.07
N THR A 84 -0.62 6.23 -1.81
CA THR A 84 0.44 6.66 -0.88
C THR A 84 1.07 5.46 -0.18
N THR A 85 2.37 5.50 0.08
CA THR A 85 3.08 4.47 0.86
C THR A 85 3.29 4.93 2.29
N GLU A 86 2.84 4.13 3.26
CA GLU A 86 3.19 4.29 4.67
C GLU A 86 4.42 3.43 4.99
N TRP A 87 5.44 4.07 5.55
CA TRP A 87 6.67 3.40 5.98
C TRP A 87 6.61 3.11 7.48
N GLY A 88 6.94 1.88 7.86
CA GLY A 88 7.11 1.49 9.24
C GLY A 88 8.54 1.71 9.74
N SER A 89 8.86 1.10 10.89
CA SER A 89 10.18 1.22 11.50
C SER A 89 11.24 0.47 10.69
N SER A 90 12.42 1.08 10.59
CA SER A 90 13.59 0.39 10.06
C SER A 90 14.19 -0.55 11.10
N MET A 91 14.74 -1.65 10.62
CA MET A 91 15.53 -2.60 11.38
C MET A 91 16.91 -2.72 10.74
N THR A 92 17.92 -2.82 11.58
CA THR A 92 19.30 -3.06 11.15
C THR A 92 19.90 -4.13 12.02
N THR A 93 20.42 -5.19 11.41
CA THR A 93 21.05 -6.30 12.13
C THR A 93 22.09 -7.00 11.28
N MET A 94 22.95 -7.80 11.90
CA MET A 94 23.93 -8.63 11.21
C MET A 94 23.44 -10.07 11.14
N THR A 95 23.73 -10.73 10.03
CA THR A 95 23.53 -12.16 9.88
C THR A 95 24.42 -12.93 10.87
N PRO A 96 23.85 -13.83 11.69
CA PRO A 96 24.63 -14.69 12.58
C PRO A 96 25.30 -15.82 11.77
N GLU A 97 25.97 -16.76 12.45
CA GLU A 97 26.70 -17.87 11.81
C GLU A 97 25.85 -18.72 10.85
N ASN A 98 24.56 -18.88 11.13
CA ASN A 98 23.63 -19.61 10.27
C ASN A 98 23.12 -18.79 9.05
N GLY A 99 23.64 -17.57 8.87
CA GLY A 99 23.34 -16.66 7.77
C GLY A 99 21.89 -16.19 7.69
N THR A 100 21.08 -16.45 8.72
CA THR A 100 19.63 -16.21 8.70
C THR A 100 19.22 -15.26 9.80
N VAL A 101 18.49 -14.22 9.42
CA VAL A 101 17.94 -13.21 10.32
C VAL A 101 16.43 -13.35 10.34
N ALA A 102 15.84 -13.35 11.53
CA ALA A 102 14.41 -13.17 11.70
C ALA A 102 14.08 -11.68 11.66
N LEU A 103 13.15 -11.29 10.78
CA LEU A 103 12.57 -9.97 10.75
C LEU A 103 11.22 -9.99 11.47
N PRO A 104 10.82 -8.88 12.13
CA PRO A 104 9.54 -8.80 12.79
C PRO A 104 8.45 -8.99 11.75
N VAL A 105 7.47 -9.82 12.07
CA VAL A 105 6.26 -9.83 11.26
C VAL A 105 5.45 -8.61 11.64
N SER A 106 5.11 -7.80 10.64
CA SER A 106 4.24 -6.63 10.81
C SER A 106 2.91 -6.91 10.12
N THR A 107 1.84 -6.22 10.53
CA THR A 107 0.54 -6.20 9.81
C THR A 107 0.63 -5.51 8.44
N ILE A 108 1.83 -5.32 7.91
CA ILE A 108 2.18 -4.44 6.80
C ILE A 108 2.58 -5.32 5.61
N ASP A 109 2.14 -4.93 4.41
CA ASP A 109 2.16 -5.74 3.18
C ASP A 109 3.56 -6.21 2.75
N GLY A 110 4.59 -5.37 2.90
CA GLY A 110 5.92 -5.71 2.38
C GLY A 110 7.09 -5.12 3.15
N TYR A 111 8.28 -5.60 2.79
CA TYR A 111 9.55 -5.10 3.28
C TYR A 111 10.45 -4.73 2.11
N ASN A 112 11.10 -3.57 2.21
CA ASN A 112 12.23 -3.21 1.37
C ASN A 112 13.52 -3.53 2.11
N ILE A 113 14.36 -4.39 1.52
CA ILE A 113 15.50 -4.98 2.22
C ILE A 113 16.78 -4.79 1.40
N ILE A 114 17.81 -4.30 2.06
CA ILE A 114 19.16 -4.11 1.51
C ILE A 114 20.15 -4.86 2.38
N ILE A 115 20.97 -5.70 1.76
CA ILE A 115 22.06 -6.43 2.42
C ILE A 115 23.39 -5.80 2.01
N ALA A 116 24.17 -5.34 2.98
CA ALA A 116 25.54 -4.89 2.76
C ALA A 116 26.53 -5.95 3.21
N TYR A 117 27.48 -6.31 2.35
CA TYR A 117 28.51 -7.30 2.63
C TYR A 117 29.80 -6.98 1.87
N GLN A 118 30.94 -7.00 2.56
CA GLN A 118 32.27 -6.72 2.00
C GLN A 118 32.33 -5.45 1.10
N GLY A 119 31.65 -4.38 1.50
CA GLY A 119 31.63 -3.11 0.76
C GLY A 119 30.66 -3.04 -0.42
N ALA A 120 30.02 -4.16 -0.79
CA ALA A 120 28.93 -4.19 -1.77
C ALA A 120 27.56 -4.09 -1.08
N SER A 121 26.57 -3.58 -1.81
CA SER A 121 25.16 -3.54 -1.39
C SER A 121 24.29 -4.29 -2.39
N TYR A 122 23.45 -5.18 -1.87
CA TYR A 122 22.57 -6.05 -2.63
C TYR A 122 21.12 -5.75 -2.26
N SER A 123 20.32 -5.37 -3.25
CA SER A 123 18.88 -5.18 -3.04
C SER A 123 18.20 -6.55 -3.06
N VAL A 124 17.52 -6.90 -1.97
CA VAL A 124 16.60 -8.04 -1.96
C VAL A 124 15.27 -7.66 -2.62
N GLY A 125 14.98 -6.35 -2.67
CA GLY A 125 13.76 -5.80 -3.25
C GLY A 125 12.57 -5.89 -2.31
N ASP A 126 11.40 -5.75 -2.92
CA ASP A 126 10.10 -5.75 -2.25
C ASP A 126 9.65 -7.19 -1.98
N VAL A 127 9.62 -7.59 -0.71
CA VAL A 127 9.18 -8.93 -0.29
C VAL A 127 7.85 -8.81 0.45
N PHE A 128 6.82 -9.45 -0.11
CA PHE A 128 5.49 -9.52 0.49
C PHE A 128 5.37 -10.72 1.43
N ILE A 129 4.86 -10.48 2.63
CA ILE A 129 4.67 -11.55 3.62
C ILE A 129 3.34 -12.25 3.33
N ALA A 130 3.39 -13.55 3.04
CA ALA A 130 2.18 -14.33 2.83
C ALA A 130 1.42 -14.52 4.16
N PRO A 131 0.09 -14.32 4.20
CA PRO A 131 -0.71 -14.47 5.42
C PRO A 131 -0.60 -15.89 5.99
N VAL A 132 -0.40 -16.00 7.30
CA VAL A 132 -0.34 -17.29 8.04
C VAL A 132 0.77 -18.24 7.56
N GLN A 133 1.75 -17.76 6.77
CA GLN A 133 2.85 -18.56 6.25
C GLN A 133 4.20 -18.06 6.77
N ILE A 134 5.19 -18.95 6.72
CA ILE A 134 6.60 -18.59 6.88
C ILE A 134 7.10 -18.12 5.53
N THR A 135 7.60 -16.89 5.46
CA THR A 135 8.24 -16.33 4.27
C THR A 135 9.76 -16.30 4.48
N THR A 136 10.52 -16.79 3.50
CA THR A 136 11.99 -16.75 3.54
C THR A 136 12.51 -16.16 2.24
N ALA A 137 13.14 -14.99 2.33
CA ALA A 137 13.89 -14.38 1.23
C ALA A 137 15.36 -14.83 1.32
N THR A 138 15.84 -15.53 0.31
CA THR A 138 17.24 -15.96 0.22
C THR A 138 17.97 -15.10 -0.80
N LEU A 139 19.01 -14.40 -0.35
CA LEU A 139 19.95 -13.66 -1.20
C LEU A 139 21.21 -14.50 -1.40
N SER A 140 21.63 -14.66 -2.65
CA SER A 140 22.88 -15.32 -3.02
C SER A 140 23.93 -14.27 -3.42
N ILE A 141 25.14 -14.38 -2.86
CA ILE A 141 26.27 -13.46 -3.07
C ILE A 141 27.41 -14.23 -3.76
N PRO A 142 28.09 -13.65 -4.75
CA PRO A 142 28.01 -12.25 -5.19
C PRO A 142 26.99 -11.95 -6.29
N SER A 143 26.23 -12.93 -6.80
CA SER A 143 25.29 -12.72 -7.91
C SER A 143 24.20 -11.68 -7.64
N GLY A 144 23.83 -11.51 -6.36
CA GLY A 144 22.68 -10.70 -5.98
C GLY A 144 21.34 -11.37 -6.29
N ASN A 145 21.33 -12.66 -6.63
CA ASN A 145 20.11 -13.38 -6.95
C ASN A 145 19.24 -13.57 -5.70
N VAL A 146 17.94 -13.29 -5.84
CA VAL A 146 16.96 -13.38 -4.76
C VAL A 146 15.93 -14.44 -5.09
N THR A 147 15.69 -15.34 -4.14
CA THR A 147 14.59 -16.29 -4.21
C THR A 147 13.71 -16.15 -2.98
N VAL A 148 12.40 -16.01 -3.18
CA VAL A 148 11.42 -15.97 -2.08
C VAL A 148 10.67 -17.28 -2.06
N ALA A 149 10.64 -17.92 -0.89
CA ALA A 149 9.90 -19.14 -0.66
C ALA A 149 8.89 -18.94 0.47
N HIS A 150 7.75 -19.62 0.35
CA HIS A 150 6.73 -19.66 1.40
C HIS A 150 6.49 -21.10 1.84
N SER A 151 6.25 -21.29 3.14
CA SER A 151 5.97 -22.60 3.71
C SER A 151 4.93 -22.52 4.83
N ALA A 152 4.23 -23.63 5.06
CA ALA A 152 3.29 -23.73 6.16
C ALA A 152 4.05 -23.86 7.50
N PRO A 153 3.54 -23.29 8.59
CA PRO A 153 4.03 -23.59 9.93
C PRO A 153 3.89 -25.09 10.22
N ALA A 154 4.82 -25.66 11.00
CA ALA A 154 4.69 -27.05 11.43
C ALA A 154 3.39 -27.23 12.25
N PRO A 155 2.64 -28.34 12.05
CA PRO A 155 1.48 -28.63 12.88
C PRO A 155 1.95 -28.81 14.34
N THR A 156 1.38 -28.01 15.24
CA THR A 156 1.60 -28.05 16.69
C THR A 156 0.96 -29.28 17.32
#